data_AF-A0A9D4PGY8-F1
#
_entry.id   AF-A0A9D4PGY8-F1
#
_cell.length_a   1.000
_cell.length_b   1.000
_cell.length_c   1.000
_cell.angle_alpha   90.00
_cell.angle_beta   90.00
_cell.angle_gamma   90.00
#
_symmetry.space_group_name_H-M   'P 1'
#
loop_
_entity.id
_entity.type
_entity.pdbx_description
1 polymer ?
#
loop_
_entity_poly.entity_id
_entity_poly.type
_entity_poly.pdbx_seq_one_letter_code
_entity_poly.pdbx_strand_id
1 'polypeptide(L)'
;MERIDGRVNPTDGGYTDPGHGDTIAARGLLQVLEEKDRLLSTLLERLTVADAAQPQPAPTFQVIPDLSQNISAFDGSEDAPSTREWIENIRRTSILHGRPAAYTLETAKARLVGAARDWYRSRSSQITPREEFEV
;
A
#
# COMPACT_ATOMS: atom_id res chain seq x y z
N MET A 1 91.22 32.22 56.82
CA MET A 1 90.78 32.46 55.43
C MET A 1 89.31 32.07 55.32
N GLU A 2 88.40 32.81 54.67
CA GLU A 2 88.47 34.18 54.14
C GLU A 2 87.04 34.69 53.76
N ARG A 3 86.93 35.75 52.94
CA ARG A 3 85.72 36.42 52.43
C ARG A 3 85.84 36.63 50.90
N ILE A 4 84.90 37.20 50.13
CA ILE A 4 83.80 38.11 50.47
C ILE A 4 82.51 37.82 49.66
N ASP A 5 81.47 38.61 49.99
CA ASP A 5 80.26 38.98 49.25
C ASP A 5 80.17 38.76 47.72
N GLY A 6 78.95 38.52 47.22
CA GLY A 6 78.71 38.25 45.78
C GLY A 6 77.29 38.31 45.19
N ARG A 7 76.37 39.16 45.70
CA ARG A 7 75.11 39.64 45.04
C ARG A 7 73.93 38.70 44.67
N VAL A 8 72.74 39.30 44.84
CA VAL A 8 71.34 38.97 44.50
C VAL A 8 71.09 39.13 42.96
N ASN A 9 70.22 38.39 42.22
CA ASN A 9 68.74 38.34 42.22
C ASN A 9 68.20 37.13 41.35
N PRO A 10 66.87 36.89 41.19
CA PRO A 10 66.28 35.60 40.75
C PRO A 10 65.72 35.62 39.31
N THR A 11 64.71 34.77 39.04
CA THR A 11 64.01 34.50 37.75
C THR A 11 64.94 33.83 36.72
N ASP A 12 64.67 32.59 36.29
CA ASP A 12 63.48 32.27 35.51
C ASP A 12 62.97 30.84 35.80
N GLY A 13 61.79 30.74 36.41
CA GLY A 13 61.10 29.48 36.62
C GLY A 13 60.24 29.18 35.41
N GLY A 14 60.79 28.47 34.43
CA GLY A 14 60.13 28.14 33.17
C GLY A 14 58.85 27.30 33.36
N TYR A 15 57.73 27.98 33.60
CA TYR A 15 56.39 27.41 33.59
C TYR A 15 56.00 27.13 32.13
N THR A 16 56.15 25.89 31.70
CA THR A 16 55.64 25.42 30.41
C THR A 16 54.11 25.40 30.46
N ASP A 17 53.48 26.35 29.75
CA ASP A 17 52.03 26.40 29.55
C ASP A 17 51.49 25.12 28.90
N PRO A 18 50.57 24.37 29.54
CA PRO A 18 49.93 23.19 28.95
C PRO A 18 48.66 23.54 28.14
N GLY A 19 48.27 24.82 28.01
CA GLY A 19 46.93 25.22 27.56
C GLY A 19 46.59 25.11 26.06
N HIS A 20 47.56 24.84 25.17
CA HIS A 20 47.35 24.97 23.72
C HIS A 20 46.90 23.70 22.97
N GLY A 21 47.04 22.51 23.56
CA GLY A 21 46.68 21.24 22.89
C GLY A 21 45.18 20.97 22.81
N ASP A 22 44.49 21.07 23.96
CA ASP A 22 43.09 20.64 24.09
C ASP A 22 42.09 21.53 23.33
N THR A 23 42.41 22.81 23.11
CA THR A 23 41.49 23.73 22.42
C THR A 23 41.32 23.41 20.93
N ILE A 24 42.35 22.83 20.30
CA ILE A 24 42.30 22.39 18.90
C ILE A 24 41.49 21.09 18.78
N ALA A 25 41.67 20.15 19.73
CA ALA A 25 40.87 18.94 19.82
C ALA A 25 39.38 19.24 20.08
N ALA A 26 39.08 20.15 21.01
CA ALA A 26 37.72 20.57 21.32
C ALA A 26 37.02 21.23 20.11
N ARG A 27 37.73 22.05 19.34
CA ARG A 27 37.21 22.63 18.08
C ARG A 27 36.91 21.58 17.03
N GLY A 28 37.77 20.57 16.86
CA GLY A 28 37.53 19.44 15.97
C GLY A 28 36.28 18.63 16.38
N LEU A 29 36.08 18.41 17.68
CA LEU A 29 34.88 17.73 18.21
C LEU A 29 33.60 18.53 17.98
N LEU A 30 33.63 19.85 18.15
CA LEU A 30 32.49 20.73 17.84
C LEU A 30 32.13 20.66 16.35
N GLN A 31 33.12 20.72 15.46
CA GLN A 31 32.91 20.62 14.01
C GLN A 31 32.31 19.26 13.59
N VAL A 32 32.72 18.17 14.25
CA VAL A 32 32.14 16.84 14.03
C VAL A 32 30.70 16.76 14.55
N LEU A 33 30.37 17.42 15.66
CA LEU A 33 29.00 17.48 16.18
C LEU A 33 28.07 18.27 15.26
N GLU A 34 28.52 19.42 14.76
CA GLU A 34 27.77 20.24 13.80
C GLU A 34 27.47 19.48 12.49
N GLU A 35 28.47 18.80 11.91
CA GLU A 35 28.26 18.01 10.69
C GLU A 35 27.34 16.79 10.95
N LYS A 36 27.46 16.14 12.12
CA LYS A 36 26.57 15.04 12.52
C LYS A 36 25.12 15.53 12.66
N ASP A 37 24.87 16.71 13.24
CA ASP A 37 23.52 17.27 13.36
C ASP A 37 22.97 17.73 11.98
N ARG A 38 23.82 18.25 11.09
CA ARG A 38 23.47 18.55 9.69
C ARG A 38 23.05 17.30 8.92
N LEU A 39 23.79 16.21 9.07
CA LEU A 39 23.47 14.91 8.46
C LEU A 39 22.19 14.31 9.04
N LEU A 40 21.98 14.38 10.35
CA LEU A 40 20.73 13.95 11.00
C LEU A 40 19.52 14.74 10.48
N SER A 41 19.62 16.07 10.38
CA SER A 41 18.56 16.92 9.81
C SER A 41 18.24 16.52 8.37
N THR A 42 19.27 16.27 7.55
CA THR A 42 19.12 15.82 6.16
C THR A 42 18.45 14.44 6.06
N LEU A 43 18.77 13.51 6.96
CA LEU A 43 18.14 12.19 7.01
C LEU A 43 16.67 12.26 7.45
N LEU A 44 16.37 13.08 8.47
CA LEU A 44 15.01 13.30 8.95
C LEU A 44 14.13 13.95 7.87
N GLU A 45 14.62 14.97 7.17
CA GLU A 45 13.90 15.61 6.05
C GLU A 45 13.64 14.63 4.90
N ARG A 46 14.58 13.74 4.58
CA ARG A 46 14.36 12.70 3.55
C ARG A 46 13.38 11.62 4.01
N LEU A 47 13.30 11.33 5.31
CA LEU A 47 12.31 10.42 5.88
C LEU A 47 10.91 11.05 5.88
N THR A 48 10.75 12.32 6.27
CA THR A 48 9.44 12.99 6.23
C THR A 48 8.93 13.19 4.82
N VAL A 49 9.81 13.44 3.83
CA VAL A 49 9.42 13.46 2.40
C VAL A 49 9.07 12.07 1.87
N ALA A 50 9.71 11.01 2.37
CA ALA A 50 9.34 9.63 2.02
C ALA A 50 8.00 9.19 2.63
N ASP A 51 7.67 9.66 3.84
CA ASP A 51 6.39 9.39 4.52
C ASP A 51 5.24 10.30 4.01
N ALA A 52 5.58 11.43 3.37
CA ALA A 52 4.64 12.26 2.63
C ALA A 52 4.22 11.66 1.28
N ALA A 53 4.85 10.57 0.82
CA ALA A 53 4.27 9.72 -0.20
C ALA A 53 3.05 9.01 0.40
N GLN A 54 1.86 9.55 0.11
CA GLN A 54 0.57 8.98 0.53
C GLN A 54 0.63 7.46 0.54
N PRO A 55 0.22 6.79 1.65
CA PRO A 55 0.17 5.34 1.68
C PRO A 55 -0.75 4.86 0.56
N GLN A 56 -0.15 4.40 -0.54
CA GLN A 56 -0.87 3.69 -1.58
C GLN A 56 -1.53 2.52 -0.86
N PRO A 57 -2.87 2.40 -0.88
CA PRO A 57 -3.55 1.37 -0.13
C PRO A 57 -2.99 0.04 -0.61
N ALA A 58 -2.30 -0.67 0.28
CA ALA A 58 -1.75 -1.98 -0.03
C ALA A 58 -2.88 -2.81 -0.63
N PRO A 59 -2.70 -3.45 -1.80
CA PRO A 59 -3.80 -4.07 -2.51
C PRO A 59 -4.46 -5.11 -1.61
N THR A 60 -5.64 -4.77 -1.09
CA THR A 60 -6.41 -5.66 -0.23
C THR A 60 -6.95 -6.77 -1.11
N PHE A 61 -6.18 -7.86 -1.21
CA PHE A 61 -6.54 -9.05 -1.99
C PHE A 61 -7.75 -9.76 -1.36
N GLN A 62 -8.93 -9.24 -1.64
CA GLN A 62 -10.20 -9.89 -1.30
C GLN A 62 -10.42 -11.04 -2.28
N VAL A 63 -10.11 -12.26 -1.83
CA VAL A 63 -10.45 -13.48 -2.55
C VAL A 63 -11.96 -13.72 -2.39
N ILE A 64 -12.76 -13.20 -3.33
CA ILE A 64 -14.19 -13.50 -3.39
C ILE A 64 -14.35 -14.92 -3.98
N PRO A 65 -14.96 -15.89 -3.28
CA PRO A 65 -15.19 -17.22 -3.82
C PRO A 65 -16.18 -17.15 -4.99
N ASP A 66 -15.93 -17.90 -6.07
CA ASP A 66 -16.80 -17.87 -7.26
C ASP A 66 -18.15 -18.57 -7.02
N LEU A 67 -19.10 -17.82 -6.45
CA LEU A 67 -20.47 -18.27 -6.20
C LEU A 67 -21.26 -18.62 -7.47
N SER A 68 -20.73 -18.37 -8.68
CA SER A 68 -21.40 -18.74 -9.94
C SER A 68 -21.68 -20.26 -10.04
N GLN A 69 -20.92 -21.08 -9.32
CA GLN A 69 -21.12 -22.52 -9.25
C GLN A 69 -22.36 -22.94 -8.45
N ASN A 70 -22.85 -22.09 -7.54
CA ASN A 70 -24.02 -22.35 -6.69
C ASN A 70 -25.36 -22.05 -7.38
N ILE A 71 -25.33 -21.60 -8.65
CA ILE A 71 -26.53 -21.40 -9.46
C ILE A 71 -26.95 -22.77 -10.00
N SER A 72 -28.17 -23.21 -9.72
CA SER A 72 -28.69 -24.47 -10.24
C SER A 72 -28.83 -24.45 -11.76
N ALA A 73 -28.87 -25.63 -12.37
CA ALA A 73 -29.37 -25.75 -13.73
C ALA A 73 -30.86 -25.34 -13.79
N PHE A 74 -31.31 -24.88 -14.96
CA PHE A 74 -32.70 -24.52 -15.22
C PHE A 74 -33.18 -25.20 -16.50
N ASP A 75 -34.24 -26.00 -16.42
CA ASP A 75 -34.74 -26.80 -17.55
C ASP A 75 -36.06 -26.29 -18.15
N GLY A 76 -36.76 -25.40 -17.43
CA GLY A 76 -38.03 -24.80 -17.82
C GLY A 76 -39.26 -25.54 -17.32
N SER A 77 -39.10 -26.56 -16.46
CA SER A 77 -40.19 -27.28 -15.77
C SER A 77 -40.52 -26.73 -14.38
N GLU A 78 -39.72 -25.77 -13.90
CA GLU A 78 -39.85 -25.16 -12.58
C GLU A 78 -41.12 -24.30 -12.46
N ASP A 79 -41.67 -24.22 -11.26
CA ASP A 79 -42.82 -23.38 -10.97
C ASP A 79 -42.44 -21.88 -10.88
N ALA A 80 -43.45 -21.01 -10.96
CA ALA A 80 -43.28 -19.56 -11.03
C ALA A 80 -42.45 -18.93 -9.88
N PRO A 81 -42.55 -19.33 -8.60
CA PRO A 81 -41.69 -18.79 -7.54
C PRO A 81 -40.25 -19.28 -7.67
N SER A 82 -39.99 -20.57 -7.93
CA SER A 82 -38.62 -21.09 -8.11
C SER A 82 -37.93 -20.53 -9.35
N THR A 83 -38.66 -20.32 -10.44
CA THR A 83 -38.16 -19.59 -11.62
C THR A 83 -37.71 -18.17 -11.25
N ARG A 84 -38.49 -17.46 -10.43
CA ARG A 84 -38.14 -16.09 -9.97
C ARG A 84 -36.93 -16.09 -9.05
N GLU A 85 -36.85 -17.06 -8.14
CA GLU A 85 -35.69 -17.23 -7.24
C GLU A 85 -34.40 -17.52 -8.02
N TRP A 86 -34.46 -18.37 -9.05
CA TRP A 86 -33.32 -18.66 -9.93
C TRP A 86 -32.80 -17.40 -10.63
N ILE A 87 -33.68 -16.60 -11.23
CA ILE A 87 -33.32 -15.32 -11.89
C ILE A 87 -32.66 -14.36 -10.89
N GLU A 88 -33.24 -14.24 -9.69
CA GLU A 88 -32.74 -13.36 -8.63
C GLU A 88 -31.39 -13.85 -8.06
N ASN A 89 -31.15 -15.16 -7.99
CA ASN A 89 -29.86 -15.74 -7.58
C ASN A 89 -28.73 -15.38 -8.57
N ILE A 90 -29.01 -15.48 -9.88
CA ILE A 90 -28.05 -15.04 -10.93
C ILE A 90 -27.76 -13.53 -10.77
N ARG A 91 -28.80 -12.71 -10.57
CA ARG A 91 -28.65 -11.27 -10.37
C ARG A 91 -27.78 -10.94 -9.15
N ARG A 92 -28.07 -11.53 -8.00
CA ARG A 92 -27.30 -11.34 -6.75
C ARG A 92 -25.85 -11.76 -6.93
N THR A 93 -25.61 -12.86 -7.62
CA THR A 93 -24.26 -13.33 -7.93
C THR A 93 -23.50 -12.33 -8.80
N SER A 94 -24.12 -11.74 -9.83
CA SER A 94 -23.45 -10.72 -10.64
C SER A 94 -23.17 -9.43 -9.87
N ILE A 95 -24.10 -8.99 -9.00
CA ILE A 95 -23.92 -7.82 -8.13
C ILE A 95 -22.75 -8.04 -7.15
N LEU A 96 -22.69 -9.21 -6.49
CA LEU A 96 -21.65 -9.52 -5.51
C LEU A 96 -20.25 -9.54 -6.15
N HIS A 97 -20.13 -10.04 -7.38
CA HIS A 97 -18.87 -10.07 -8.12
C HIS A 97 -18.57 -8.77 -8.89
N GLY A 98 -19.44 -7.75 -8.81
CA GLY A 98 -19.30 -6.50 -9.56
C GLY A 98 -19.27 -6.68 -11.08
N ARG A 99 -19.88 -7.74 -11.62
CA ARG A 99 -19.79 -8.10 -13.05
C ARG A 99 -20.86 -7.36 -13.89
N PRO A 100 -20.53 -6.89 -15.11
CA PRO A 100 -21.49 -6.27 -16.04
C PRO A 100 -22.71 -7.14 -16.33
N ALA A 101 -23.84 -6.56 -16.75
CA ALA A 101 -25.06 -7.34 -16.97
C ALA A 101 -24.98 -8.29 -18.18
N ALA A 102 -24.10 -8.01 -19.16
CA ALA A 102 -23.67 -8.98 -20.16
C ALA A 102 -23.19 -10.31 -19.54
N TYR A 103 -22.46 -10.26 -18.41
CA TYR A 103 -22.01 -11.45 -17.69
C TYR A 103 -23.16 -12.20 -17.00
N THR A 104 -24.15 -11.48 -16.46
CA THR A 104 -25.40 -12.07 -15.93
C THR A 104 -26.09 -12.92 -17.00
N LEU A 105 -26.17 -12.41 -18.23
CA LEU A 105 -26.79 -13.08 -19.36
C LEU A 105 -26.01 -14.35 -19.79
N GLU A 106 -24.68 -14.29 -19.90
CA GLU A 106 -23.86 -15.48 -20.18
C GLU A 106 -23.94 -16.53 -19.05
N THR A 107 -23.99 -16.09 -17.80
CA THR A 107 -24.18 -16.98 -16.63
C THR A 107 -25.51 -17.73 -16.71
N ALA A 108 -26.59 -17.03 -17.08
CA ALA A 108 -27.90 -17.64 -17.30
C ALA A 108 -27.83 -18.69 -18.42
N LYS A 109 -27.28 -18.34 -19.59
CA LYS A 109 -27.13 -19.26 -20.74
C LYS A 109 -26.37 -20.54 -20.38
N ALA A 110 -25.28 -20.42 -19.62
CA ALA A 110 -24.47 -21.56 -19.19
C ALA A 110 -25.25 -22.54 -18.28
N ARG A 111 -26.28 -22.06 -17.58
CA ARG A 111 -27.10 -22.82 -16.62
C ARG A 111 -28.41 -23.34 -17.22
N LEU A 112 -28.84 -22.84 -18.38
CA LEU A 112 -29.96 -23.44 -19.13
C LEU A 112 -29.61 -24.88 -19.55
N VAL A 113 -30.52 -25.83 -19.35
CA VAL A 113 -30.45 -27.22 -19.81
C VAL A 113 -31.77 -27.60 -20.52
N GLY A 114 -31.83 -28.81 -21.10
CA GLY A 114 -33.06 -29.39 -21.64
C GLY A 114 -33.88 -28.45 -22.56
N ALA A 115 -35.19 -28.42 -22.33
CA ALA A 115 -36.14 -27.65 -23.14
C ALA A 115 -35.86 -26.14 -23.11
N ALA A 116 -35.49 -25.58 -21.96
CA ALA A 116 -35.14 -24.15 -21.85
C ALA A 116 -33.91 -23.78 -22.70
N ARG A 117 -32.90 -24.66 -22.79
CA ARG A 117 -31.74 -24.45 -23.66
C ARG A 117 -32.10 -24.48 -25.14
N ASP A 118 -32.93 -25.43 -25.56
CA ASP A 118 -33.32 -25.55 -26.97
C ASP A 118 -34.29 -24.44 -27.40
N TRP A 119 -35.18 -24.02 -26.49
CA TRP A 119 -35.99 -22.80 -26.64
C TRP A 119 -35.12 -21.56 -26.84
N TYR A 120 -34.08 -21.38 -26.01
CA TYR A 120 -33.14 -20.27 -26.13
C TYR A 120 -32.42 -20.30 -27.48
N ARG A 121 -31.90 -21.45 -27.90
CA ARG A 121 -31.23 -21.62 -29.22
C ARG A 121 -32.15 -21.30 -30.40
N SER A 122 -33.42 -21.67 -30.32
CA SER A 122 -34.41 -21.35 -31.35
C SER A 122 -34.68 -19.84 -31.50
N ARG A 123 -34.36 -19.03 -30.49
CA ARG A 123 -34.75 -17.61 -30.39
C ARG A 123 -33.58 -16.68 -30.08
N SER A 124 -32.34 -17.17 -30.07
CA SER A 124 -31.17 -16.40 -29.61
C SER A 124 -30.88 -15.16 -30.44
N SER A 125 -31.26 -15.15 -31.72
CA SER A 125 -31.18 -13.98 -32.62
C SER A 125 -32.26 -12.92 -32.39
N GLN A 126 -33.25 -13.20 -31.54
CA GLN A 126 -34.36 -12.30 -31.17
C GLN A 126 -34.23 -11.80 -29.72
N ILE A 127 -33.21 -12.26 -28.99
CA ILE A 127 -32.99 -11.92 -27.58
C ILE A 127 -31.89 -10.86 -27.49
N THR A 128 -32.33 -9.61 -27.49
CA THR A 128 -31.48 -8.44 -27.24
C THR A 128 -31.10 -8.36 -25.76
N PRO A 129 -29.83 -8.09 -25.39
CA PRO A 129 -29.45 -7.89 -24.00
C PRO A 129 -30.16 -6.67 -23.40
N ARG A 130 -30.57 -6.78 -22.13
CA ARG A 130 -31.34 -5.73 -21.44
C ARG A 130 -30.62 -4.37 -21.38
N GLU A 131 -29.29 -4.37 -21.40
CA GLU A 131 -28.43 -3.18 -21.43
C GLU A 131 -28.76 -2.25 -22.62
N GLU A 132 -29.31 -2.76 -23.73
CA GLU A 132 -29.70 -1.97 -24.90
C GLU A 132 -31.02 -1.18 -24.70
N PHE A 133 -31.76 -1.45 -23.62
CA PHE A 133 -33.05 -0.79 -23.29
C PHE A 133 -32.97 0.15 -22.08
N GLU A 134 -31.81 0.31 -21.44
CA GLU A 134 -31.64 1.20 -20.28
C GLU A 134 -30.91 2.51 -20.68
N VAL A 135 -31.43 3.14 -21.75
CA VAL A 135 -31.04 4.48 -22.27
C VAL A 135 -32.07 5.54 -21.87
#